data_AF-A0AAP2UI03-F1
#
_entry.id   AF-A0AAP2UI03-F1
#
_cell.length_a   1.000
_cell.length_b   1.000
_cell.length_c   1.000
_cell.angle_alpha   90.00
_cell.angle_beta   90.00
_cell.angle_gamma   90.00
#
_symmetry.space_group_name_H-M   'P 1'
#
loop_
_entity.id
_entity.type
_entity.pdbx_description
1 polymer ?
#
loop_
_entity_poly.entity_id
_entity_poly.type
_entity_poly.pdbx_seq_one_letter_code
_entity_poly.pdbx_strand_id
1 'polypeptide(L)'
;QKQALIHQSEVYEDVDSFDTALKSAMREDPDVIIVGEMRDYETIQAVITLAETGHLVFSTLHTICAPKTIDRIIDVFPPHKQAQIRALLASVLQA
;
A
#
# COMPACT_ATOMS: atom_id res chain seq x y z
N GLN A 1 -20.73 -21.45 -5.17
CA GLN A 1 -19.27 -21.51 -5.46
C GLN A 1 -18.58 -20.51 -4.54
N LYS A 2 -17.43 -20.85 -3.96
CA LYS A 2 -16.57 -19.85 -3.31
C LYS A 2 -15.77 -19.16 -4.42
N GLN A 3 -15.91 -17.85 -4.57
CA GLN A 3 -15.26 -17.07 -5.62
C GLN A 3 -13.91 -16.50 -5.18
N ALA A 4 -13.66 -16.39 -3.87
CA ALA A 4 -12.42 -15.90 -3.30
C ALA A 4 -12.15 -16.57 -1.94
N LEU A 5 -10.87 -16.66 -1.58
CA LEU A 5 -10.41 -16.88 -0.22
C LEU A 5 -10.14 -15.51 0.41
N ILE A 6 -10.66 -15.26 1.61
CA ILE A 6 -10.45 -14.02 2.33
C ILE A 6 -9.69 -14.34 3.62
N HIS A 7 -8.53 -13.73 3.78
CA HIS A 7 -7.77 -13.73 5.01
C HIS A 7 -7.68 -12.28 5.53
N GLN A 8 -7.96 -12.10 6.82
CA GLN A 8 -7.89 -10.81 7.49
C GLN A 8 -6.98 -10.96 8.69
N SER A 9 -6.10 -9.99 8.88
CA SER A 9 -5.20 -9.92 10.03
C SER A 9 -5.26 -8.53 10.63
N GLU A 10 -5.57 -8.45 11.91
CA GLU A 10 -5.59 -7.21 12.67
C GLU A 10 -4.18 -6.90 13.18
N VAL A 11 -3.70 -5.70 12.86
CA VAL A 11 -2.39 -5.23 13.33
C VAL A 11 -2.44 -5.01 14.83
N TYR A 12 -1.41 -5.47 15.53
CA TYR A 12 -1.25 -5.53 16.99
C TYR A 12 -2.00 -6.64 17.72
N GLU A 13 -2.89 -7.38 17.03
CA GLU A 13 -3.55 -8.58 17.60
C GLU A 13 -3.03 -9.85 16.91
N ASP A 14 -3.10 -9.91 15.57
CA ASP A 14 -2.65 -11.06 14.77
C ASP A 14 -1.21 -10.91 14.27
N VAL A 15 -0.76 -9.67 14.04
CA VAL A 15 0.55 -9.33 13.47
C VAL A 15 1.13 -8.08 14.12
N ASP A 16 2.44 -8.07 14.40
CA ASP A 16 3.09 -6.98 15.16
C ASP A 16 3.05 -5.61 14.46
N SER A 17 3.00 -5.59 13.12
CA SER A 17 3.07 -4.36 12.33
C SER A 17 2.53 -4.56 10.91
N PHE A 18 2.25 -3.45 10.22
CA PHE A 18 1.92 -3.47 8.79
C PHE A 18 3.05 -4.06 7.93
N ASP A 19 4.31 -3.77 8.24
CA ASP A 19 5.44 -4.32 7.49
C ASP A 19 5.49 -5.87 7.60
N THR A 20 5.27 -6.40 8.80
CA THR A 20 5.15 -7.85 9.03
C THR A 20 3.96 -8.43 8.27
N ALA A 21 2.80 -7.78 8.34
CA ALA A 21 1.58 -8.20 7.66
C ALA A 21 1.76 -8.26 6.14
N LEU A 22 2.33 -7.21 5.54
CA LEU A 22 2.56 -7.12 4.10
C LEU A 22 3.58 -8.15 3.61
N LYS A 23 4.64 -8.41 4.39
CA LYS A 23 5.60 -9.48 4.09
C LYS A 23 4.99 -10.89 4.21
N SER A 24 4.03 -11.09 5.11
CA SER A 24 3.27 -12.34 5.18
C SER A 24 2.38 -12.47 3.95
N ALA A 25 1.60 -11.43 3.64
CA ALA A 25 0.70 -11.40 2.50
C ALA A 25 1.42 -11.76 1.19
N MET A 26 2.63 -11.26 0.93
CA MET A 26 3.42 -11.64 -0.26
C MET A 26 3.72 -13.14 -0.39
N ARG A 27 3.67 -13.91 0.70
CA ARG A 27 3.90 -15.36 0.70
C ARG A 27 2.60 -16.17 0.66
N GLU A 28 1.45 -15.51 0.71
CA GLU A 28 0.13 -16.13 0.72
C GLU A 28 -0.51 -16.19 -0.68
N ASP A 29 0.25 -15.85 -1.73
CA ASP A 29 -0.21 -15.82 -3.13
C ASP A 29 -1.50 -14.98 -3.33
N PRO A 30 -1.52 -13.70 -2.87
CA PRO A 30 -2.75 -12.91 -2.89
C PRO A 30 -3.01 -12.34 -4.28
N ASP A 31 -4.25 -12.34 -4.74
CA ASP A 31 -4.65 -11.56 -5.93
C ASP A 31 -4.91 -10.09 -5.58
N VAL A 32 -5.46 -9.84 -4.39
CA VAL A 32 -5.92 -8.53 -3.91
C VAL A 32 -5.45 -8.30 -2.48
N ILE A 33 -4.88 -7.14 -2.21
CA ILE A 33 -4.39 -6.73 -0.89
C ILE A 33 -5.14 -5.47 -0.45
N ILE A 34 -5.69 -5.50 0.76
CA ILE A 34 -6.31 -4.31 1.38
C ILE A 34 -5.43 -3.87 2.55
N VAL A 35 -4.86 -2.68 2.43
CA VAL A 35 -4.07 -2.05 3.48
C VAL A 35 -4.90 -0.92 4.06
N GLY A 36 -5.33 -1.01 5.31
CA GLY A 36 -6.24 -0.01 5.89
C GLY A 36 -5.70 1.43 5.74
N GLU A 37 -4.66 1.71 6.54
CA GLU A 37 -3.91 2.96 6.69
C GLU A 37 -2.59 3.20 5.95
N MET A 38 -2.45 4.18 5.04
CA MET A 38 -1.11 4.65 4.61
C MET A 38 -0.60 5.84 5.44
N ARG A 39 -0.03 5.58 6.63
CA ARG A 39 0.44 6.64 7.54
C ARG A 39 1.86 7.12 7.30
N ASP A 40 2.76 6.16 7.14
CA ASP A 40 4.21 6.36 7.08
C ASP A 40 4.77 5.98 5.70
N TYR A 41 5.99 6.44 5.43
CA TYR A 41 6.58 6.22 4.11
C TYR A 41 6.98 4.76 3.92
N GLU A 42 7.25 4.00 4.99
CA GLU A 42 7.53 2.57 4.94
C GLU A 42 6.33 1.78 4.41
N THR A 43 5.13 2.01 4.96
CA THR A 43 3.89 1.36 4.52
C THR A 43 3.55 1.75 3.09
N ILE A 44 3.69 3.03 2.75
CA ILE A 44 3.43 3.51 1.38
C ILE A 44 4.42 2.89 0.39
N GLN A 45 5.70 2.80 0.74
CA GLN A 45 6.71 2.16 -0.11
C GLN A 45 6.38 0.68 -0.35
N ALA A 46 5.95 -0.04 0.69
CA ALA A 46 5.53 -1.43 0.56
C ALA A 46 4.30 -1.57 -0.35
N VAL A 47 3.28 -0.72 -0.18
CA VAL A 47 2.09 -0.69 -1.04
C VAL A 47 2.46 -0.46 -2.50
N ILE A 48 3.32 0.52 -2.80
CA ILE A 48 3.76 0.80 -4.17
C ILE A 48 4.51 -0.39 -4.76
N THR A 49 5.37 -1.05 -3.98
CA THR A 49 6.11 -2.25 -4.40
C THR A 49 5.16 -3.42 -4.70
N LEU A 50 4.12 -3.61 -3.90
CA LEU A 50 3.10 -4.63 -4.13
C LEU A 50 2.32 -4.38 -5.42
N ALA A 51 1.91 -3.12 -5.64
CA ALA A 51 1.24 -2.74 -6.88
C ALA A 51 2.15 -2.90 -8.12
N GLU A 52 3.44 -2.57 -8.00
CA GLU A 52 4.44 -2.76 -9.06
C GLU A 52 4.65 -4.24 -9.43
N THR A 53 4.52 -5.14 -8.46
CA THR A 53 4.64 -6.60 -8.67
C THR A 53 3.37 -7.24 -9.23
N GLY A 54 2.33 -6.46 -9.53
CA GLY A 54 1.13 -6.93 -10.22
C GLY A 54 -0.07 -7.22 -9.31
N HIS A 55 0.03 -6.94 -8.01
CA HIS A 55 -1.08 -7.13 -7.07
C HIS A 55 -2.06 -5.96 -7.15
N LEU A 56 -3.36 -6.24 -7.08
CA LEU A 56 -4.36 -5.18 -6.92
C LEU A 56 -4.36 -4.74 -5.45
N VAL A 57 -3.94 -3.50 -5.19
CA VAL A 57 -3.85 -2.97 -3.82
C VAL A 57 -4.91 -1.88 -3.60
N PHE A 58 -5.68 -2.03 -2.53
CA PHE A 58 -6.56 -0.98 -2.01
C PHE A 58 -5.98 -0.40 -0.72
N SER A 59 -6.01 0.92 -0.60
CA SER A 59 -5.66 1.59 0.65
C SER A 59 -6.38 2.92 0.83
N THR A 60 -6.35 3.46 2.03
CA THR A 60 -7.01 4.72 2.37
C THR A 60 -6.04 5.76 2.91
N LEU A 61 -6.39 7.03 2.67
CA LEU A 61 -5.67 8.20 3.14
C LEU A 61 -6.66 9.27 3.57
N HIS A 62 -6.37 9.94 4.68
CA HIS A 62 -7.17 11.05 5.17
C HIS A 62 -6.84 12.33 4.38
N THR A 63 -7.39 12.43 3.16
CA THR A 63 -7.25 13.60 2.30
C THR A 63 -8.60 14.01 1.72
N ILE A 64 -8.75 15.30 1.42
CA ILE A 64 -10.04 15.87 0.99
C ILE A 64 -10.28 15.81 -0.52
N CYS A 65 -9.24 15.58 -1.31
CA CYS A 65 -9.31 15.51 -2.77
C CYS A 65 -8.11 14.80 -3.39
N ALA A 66 -8.28 14.31 -4.62
CA ALA A 66 -7.27 13.51 -5.32
C ALA A 66 -5.89 14.19 -5.47
N PRO A 67 -5.76 15.48 -5.84
CA PRO A 67 -4.44 16.12 -5.90
C PRO A 67 -3.73 16.12 -4.54
N LYS A 68 -4.48 16.31 -3.45
CA LYS A 68 -3.93 16.27 -2.09
C LYS A 68 -3.54 14.86 -1.65
N THR A 69 -4.22 13.84 -2.16
CA THR A 69 -3.81 12.44 -1.99
C THR A 69 -2.43 12.20 -2.61
N ILE A 70 -2.22 12.67 -3.84
CA ILE A 70 -0.93 12.53 -4.55
C ILE A 70 0.18 13.30 -3.82
N ASP A 71 -0.07 14.58 -3.46
CA ASP A 71 0.87 15.39 -2.69
C ASP A 71 1.28 14.67 -1.40
N ARG A 72 0.29 14.17 -0.63
CA ARG A 72 0.52 13.49 0.64
C ARG A 72 1.37 12.23 0.50
N ILE A 73 1.15 11.42 -0.53
CA ILE A 73 1.93 10.19 -0.79
C ILE A 73 3.40 10.53 -1.06
N ILE A 74 3.67 11.63 -1.77
CA ILE A 74 5.05 12.01 -2.13
C ILE A 74 5.75 12.69 -0.94
N ASP A 75 5.06 13.58 -0.24
CA ASP A 75 5.64 14.45 0.79
C ASP A 75 6.10 13.73 2.05
N VAL A 76 5.60 12.53 2.34
CA VAL A 76 6.07 11.71 3.47
C VAL A 76 7.49 11.16 3.25
N PHE A 77 7.97 11.11 2.01
CA PHE A 77 9.30 10.60 1.70
C PHE A 77 10.38 11.68 1.86
N PRO A 78 11.60 11.30 2.29
CA PRO A 78 12.76 12.19 2.27
C PRO A 78 13.00 12.82 0.88
N PRO A 79 13.47 14.07 0.78
CA PRO A 79 13.57 14.79 -0.50
C PRO A 79 14.31 14.06 -1.62
N HIS A 80 15.34 13.29 -1.27
CA HIS A 80 16.14 12.51 -2.22
C HIS A 80 15.40 11.31 -2.83
N LYS A 81 14.30 10.84 -2.22
CA LYS A 81 13.47 9.74 -2.71
C LYS A 81 12.20 10.20 -3.45
N GLN A 82 11.79 11.44 -3.27
CA GLN A 82 10.50 11.93 -3.80
C GLN A 82 10.39 11.84 -5.32
N ALA A 83 11.48 12.08 -6.07
CA ALA A 83 11.47 11.95 -7.53
C ALA A 83 11.22 10.51 -7.98
N GLN A 84 11.85 9.54 -7.32
CA GLN A 84 11.67 8.11 -7.61
C GLN A 84 10.24 7.65 -7.29
N ILE A 85 9.73 7.98 -6.11
CA ILE A 85 8.38 7.58 -5.70
C ILE A 85 7.31 8.21 -6.58
N ARG A 86 7.50 9.45 -7.03
CA ARG A 86 6.60 10.10 -7.99
C ARG A 86 6.50 9.33 -9.30
N ALA A 87 7.64 8.86 -9.83
CA ALA A 87 7.67 8.07 -11.05
C ALA A 87 6.98 6.71 -10.88
N LEU A 88 7.26 6.01 -9.76
CA LEU A 88 6.63 4.72 -9.46
C LEU A 88 5.12 4.86 -9.22
N LEU A 89 4.70 5.86 -8.45
CA LEU A 89 3.28 6.14 -8.22
C LEU A 89 2.56 6.39 -9.53
N ALA A 90 3.15 7.17 -10.45
CA ALA A 90 2.57 7.45 -11.75
C ALA A 90 2.42 6.19 -12.63
N SER A 91 3.25 5.15 -12.44
CA SER A 91 3.12 3.91 -13.21
C SER A 91 2.10 2.93 -12.63
N VAL A 92 1.86 2.95 -11.31
CA VAL A 92 1.00 1.96 -10.65
C VAL A 92 -0.40 2.47 -10.31
N LEU A 93 -0.57 3.79 -10.11
CA LEU A 93 -1.85 4.38 -9.71
C LEU A 93 -2.89 4.18 -10.82
N GLN A 94 -4.01 3.54 -10.46
CA GLN A 94 -5.18 3.37 -11.33
C GLN A 94 -6.19 4.50 -11.05
N ALA A 95 -6.87 4.99 -12.10
CA ALA A 95 -7.86 6.07 -12.05
C ALA A 95 -9.17 5.65 -12.70
#